data_AF-A0A4Z2DXP4-F1
#
_entry.id   AF-A0A4Z2DXP4-F1
#
_cell.length_a   1.000
_cell.length_b   1.000
_cell.length_c   1.000
_cell.angle_alpha   90.00
_cell.angle_beta   90.00
_cell.angle_gamma   90.00
#
_symmetry.space_group_name_H-M   'P 1'
#
loop_
_entity.id
_entity.type
_entity.pdbx_description
1 polymer ?
#
loop_
_entity_poly.entity_id
_entity_poly.type
_entity_poly.pdbx_seq_one_letter_code
_entity_poly.pdbx_strand_id
1 'polypeptide(L)'
;MDFKQHTGLFVSTAKSKLSDYIKAHRDIHLPISKFGKLVDKSFVDELSHLTTYFTNNEKKESRMSKSITKPALKTSSLYKDSLSTKAPDDLLRLVIIEHLLREGHESLAVDLMHNFGFTQEEIGLEKFKELSDLVSSTQRGELEPAKKWLSDNREELGDKAKQLEYCLAKLDFLSTIQTEPVNPSEVIQSARQLVPFASDYSSDFEHLMGSLVFIGRSLEDTPYADLALPINPTKVYPESSQVIRNGNGFTTDDENTLSASPITKHKTEGTNALTEAANLFKACCCYHLNLSDTDPLLTAFSSGCRVLTRLHSLQRAIACLSKYSSLDGDMLPIAVKLDPSAHRHNIFHCPVIKEVISDSNNGGIGGGPVRLTCGHAISRDAFNSLASGDRSRMKCPYCPVETFKNQVLDLIF
;
A
#
# COMPACT_ATOMS: atom_id res chain seq x y z
N MET A 1 -37.27 46.25 -7.64
CA MET A 1 -36.00 46.76 -7.11
C MET A 1 -35.10 45.61 -6.60
N ASP A 2 -35.42 44.35 -6.90
CA ASP A 2 -34.80 43.17 -6.25
C ASP A 2 -33.52 42.62 -6.87
N PHE A 3 -33.21 42.93 -8.13
CA PHE A 3 -32.07 42.31 -8.81
C PHE A 3 -30.70 42.81 -8.29
N LYS A 4 -30.60 44.09 -7.91
CA LYS A 4 -29.39 44.66 -7.30
C LYS A 4 -29.13 44.14 -5.88
N GLN A 5 -30.20 43.81 -5.16
CA GLN A 5 -30.12 43.33 -3.79
C GLN A 5 -29.72 41.85 -3.75
N HIS A 6 -30.29 41.02 -4.65
CA HIS A 6 -29.87 39.63 -4.83
C HIS A 6 -28.44 39.47 -5.35
N THR A 7 -28.01 40.31 -6.30
CA THR A 7 -26.62 40.29 -6.80
C THR A 7 -25.64 40.78 -5.73
N GLY A 8 -25.99 41.79 -4.93
CA GLY A 8 -25.19 42.23 -3.79
C GLY A 8 -25.02 41.13 -2.72
N LEU A 9 -26.08 40.40 -2.41
CA LEU A 9 -26.07 39.30 -1.43
C LEU A 9 -25.26 38.09 -1.93
N PHE A 10 -25.33 37.79 -3.23
CA PHE A 10 -24.53 36.73 -3.84
C PHE A 10 -23.03 37.07 -3.80
N VAL A 11 -22.65 38.30 -4.16
CA VAL A 11 -21.26 38.75 -4.16
C VAL A 11 -20.68 38.80 -2.74
N SER A 12 -21.46 39.21 -1.73
CA SER A 12 -21.00 39.19 -0.34
C SER A 12 -20.79 37.77 0.17
N THR A 13 -21.71 36.85 -0.16
CA THR A 13 -21.61 35.42 0.19
C THR A 13 -20.38 34.77 -0.47
N ALA A 14 -20.14 35.06 -1.76
CA ALA A 14 -18.98 34.55 -2.49
C ALA A 14 -17.66 35.08 -1.91
N LYS A 15 -17.59 36.37 -1.53
CA LYS A 15 -16.42 36.96 -0.87
C LYS A 15 -16.15 36.35 0.50
N SER A 16 -17.21 36.08 1.28
CA SER A 16 -17.09 35.40 2.57
C SER A 16 -16.50 34.00 2.38
N LYS A 17 -17.09 33.19 1.51
CA LYS A 17 -16.60 31.82 1.23
C LYS A 17 -15.16 31.79 0.71
N LEU A 18 -14.78 32.74 -0.14
CA LEU A 18 -13.40 32.85 -0.62
C LEU A 18 -12.43 33.21 0.51
N SER A 19 -12.83 34.13 1.40
CA SER A 19 -12.05 34.47 2.59
C SER A 19 -11.89 33.26 3.52
N ASP A 20 -12.95 32.47 3.72
CA ASP A 20 -12.93 31.25 4.52
C ASP A 20 -12.01 30.20 3.91
N TYR A 21 -12.05 30.02 2.59
CA TYR A 21 -11.15 29.09 1.87
C TYR A 21 -9.68 29.52 1.94
N ILE A 22 -9.40 30.82 1.80
CA ILE A 22 -8.04 31.37 1.96
C ILE A 22 -7.53 31.16 3.39
N LYS A 23 -8.41 31.33 4.39
CA LYS A 23 -8.06 31.11 5.79
C LYS A 23 -7.77 29.63 6.05
N ALA A 24 -8.63 28.72 5.59
CA ALA A 24 -8.39 27.28 5.67
C ALA A 24 -7.08 26.87 4.96
N HIS A 25 -6.80 27.42 3.78
CA HIS A 25 -5.54 27.17 3.08
C HIS A 25 -4.31 27.66 3.87
N ARG A 26 -4.38 28.84 4.51
CA ARG A 26 -3.30 29.32 5.40
C ARG A 26 -3.15 28.44 6.64
N ASP A 27 -4.25 28.00 7.21
CA ASP A 27 -4.30 27.14 8.39
C ASP A 27 -3.74 25.74 8.10
N ILE A 28 -3.72 25.29 6.84
CA ILE A 28 -3.05 24.05 6.38
C ILE A 28 -1.60 24.32 5.97
N HIS A 29 -1.34 25.41 5.24
CA HIS A 29 0.00 25.74 4.74
C HIS A 29 0.98 26.03 5.89
N LEU A 30 0.53 26.63 6.99
CA LEU A 30 1.41 26.93 8.12
C LEU A 30 1.86 25.65 8.86
N PRO A 31 0.99 24.69 9.23
CA PRO A 31 1.38 23.37 9.69
C PRO A 31 2.25 22.60 8.70
N ILE A 32 1.92 22.59 7.40
CA ILE A 32 2.73 21.90 6.38
C ILE A 32 4.12 22.54 6.26
N SER A 33 4.22 23.88 6.28
CA SER A 33 5.50 24.58 6.24
C SER A 33 6.31 24.37 7.53
N LYS A 34 5.65 24.33 8.70
CA LYS A 34 6.30 24.00 9.97
C LYS A 34 6.78 22.55 9.98
N PHE A 35 5.96 21.63 9.48
CA PHE A 35 6.33 20.23 9.32
C PHE A 35 7.50 20.10 8.34
N GLY A 36 7.46 20.77 7.18
CA GLY A 36 8.57 20.86 6.23
C GLY A 36 9.84 21.39 6.87
N LYS A 37 9.79 22.49 7.63
CA LYS A 37 10.96 23.00 8.38
C LYS A 37 11.44 22.05 9.48
N LEU A 38 10.54 21.29 10.09
CA LEU A 38 10.88 20.33 11.14
C LEU A 38 11.48 19.06 10.53
N VAL A 39 11.00 18.64 9.37
CA VAL A 39 11.62 17.64 8.50
C VAL A 39 13.00 18.15 8.06
N ASP A 40 13.12 19.36 7.53
CA ASP A 40 14.40 19.93 7.14
C ASP A 40 15.37 19.98 8.32
N LYS A 41 14.93 20.42 9.50
CA LYS A 41 15.78 20.47 10.70
C LYS A 41 16.17 19.09 11.24
N SER A 42 15.25 18.13 11.25
CA SER A 42 15.50 16.77 11.77
C SER A 42 16.14 15.83 10.73
N PHE A 43 16.10 16.16 9.44
CA PHE A 43 16.61 15.30 8.37
C PHE A 43 17.78 15.93 7.60
N VAL A 44 17.80 17.25 7.38
CA VAL A 44 18.92 17.89 6.68
C VAL A 44 20.10 18.10 7.62
N ASP A 45 19.90 18.56 8.86
CA ASP A 45 21.00 18.76 9.80
C ASP A 45 21.42 17.47 10.53
N GLU A 46 20.47 16.70 11.09
CA GLU A 46 20.77 15.47 11.85
C GLU A 46 21.19 14.30 10.93
N LEU A 47 20.51 14.08 9.80
CA LEU A 47 20.89 13.00 8.88
C LEU A 47 21.93 13.44 7.84
N SER A 48 22.45 14.68 7.86
CA SER A 48 23.53 15.14 6.96
C SER A 48 24.67 14.13 6.84
N HIS A 49 25.08 13.51 7.95
CA HIS A 49 26.11 12.48 7.99
C HIS A 49 25.70 11.16 7.32
N LEU A 50 24.42 10.78 7.40
CA LEU A 50 23.84 9.63 6.69
C LEU A 50 23.64 9.95 5.20
N THR A 51 23.11 11.11 4.86
CA THR A 51 22.98 11.60 3.48
C THR A 51 24.35 11.70 2.82
N THR A 52 25.38 12.18 3.52
CA THR A 52 26.77 12.20 3.01
C THR A 52 27.32 10.79 2.83
N TYR A 53 26.97 9.84 3.71
CA TYR A 53 27.31 8.42 3.56
C TYR A 53 26.71 7.81 2.29
N PHE A 54 25.43 8.10 1.98
CA PHE A 54 24.78 7.61 0.74
C PHE A 54 25.23 8.36 -0.52
N THR A 55 25.30 9.71 -0.49
CA THR A 55 25.59 10.55 -1.68
C THR A 55 27.07 10.55 -2.12
N ASN A 56 28.03 10.36 -1.21
CA ASN A 56 29.44 10.22 -1.61
C ASN A 56 29.70 8.92 -2.38
N ASN A 57 28.82 7.93 -2.27
CA ASN A 57 28.94 6.63 -2.91
C ASN A 57 28.27 6.59 -4.30
N GLU A 58 27.16 7.32 -4.53
CA GLU A 58 26.56 7.48 -5.88
C GLU A 58 27.55 8.07 -6.90
N LYS A 59 28.47 8.94 -6.46
CA LYS A 59 29.51 9.52 -7.34
C LYS A 59 30.50 8.47 -7.88
N LYS A 60 30.63 7.30 -7.25
CA LYS A 60 31.48 6.20 -7.74
C LYS A 60 30.84 5.43 -8.92
N GLU A 61 29.51 5.37 -9.02
CA GLU A 61 28.80 4.64 -10.09
C GLU A 61 28.70 5.43 -11.40
N SER A 62 28.71 6.76 -11.35
CA SER A 62 28.54 7.64 -12.53
C SER A 62 29.60 7.53 -13.64
N ARG A 63 30.61 6.65 -13.50
CA ARG A 63 31.62 6.39 -14.53
C ARG A 63 31.34 5.20 -15.42
N MET A 64 30.28 4.41 -15.20
CA MET A 64 30.08 3.17 -15.95
C MET A 64 28.60 2.85 -16.20
N SER A 65 27.96 3.57 -17.12
CA SER A 65 26.63 3.18 -17.61
C SER A 65 26.61 3.27 -19.15
N LYS A 66 26.73 2.12 -19.80
CA LYS A 66 26.32 1.93 -21.20
C LYS A 66 24.94 1.29 -21.21
N SER A 67 24.10 1.76 -22.13
CA SER A 67 22.75 1.24 -22.38
C SER A 67 22.77 -0.25 -22.67
N ILE A 68 21.72 -0.97 -22.30
CA ILE A 68 21.08 -2.07 -23.05
C ILE A 68 19.81 -2.54 -22.32
N THR A 69 18.86 -2.95 -23.16
CA THR A 69 17.46 -3.35 -22.97
C THR A 69 17.24 -4.51 -21.97
N LYS A 70 16.20 -4.42 -21.14
CA LYS A 70 15.77 -5.43 -20.15
C LYS A 70 14.83 -6.49 -20.78
N PRO A 71 14.83 -7.76 -20.32
CA PRO A 71 13.79 -8.73 -20.67
C PRO A 71 12.54 -8.56 -19.80
N ALA A 72 11.38 -8.85 -20.39
CA ALA A 72 10.06 -8.68 -19.79
C ALA A 72 9.84 -9.59 -18.57
N LEU A 73 9.57 -8.97 -17.41
CA LEU A 73 8.78 -9.61 -16.36
C LEU A 73 7.42 -10.00 -16.94
N LYS A 74 6.76 -11.03 -16.39
CA LYS A 74 5.33 -11.23 -16.65
C LYS A 74 4.58 -10.04 -16.07
N THR A 75 4.43 -9.03 -16.90
CA THR A 75 3.79 -7.76 -16.61
C THR A 75 2.31 -8.03 -16.35
N SER A 76 1.76 -7.38 -15.32
CA SER A 76 0.32 -7.17 -15.31
C SER A 76 -0.01 -6.51 -16.66
N SER A 77 -1.10 -6.92 -17.31
CA SER A 77 -1.49 -6.41 -18.64
C SER A 77 -1.83 -4.90 -18.64
N LEU A 78 -1.62 -4.23 -17.50
CA LEU A 78 -1.95 -2.84 -17.20
C LEU A 78 -0.85 -1.88 -17.63
N TYR A 79 0.41 -2.29 -17.48
CA TYR A 79 1.54 -1.45 -17.79
C TYR A 79 2.16 -1.93 -19.10
N LYS A 80 2.23 -1.03 -20.09
CA LYS A 80 3.06 -1.29 -21.28
C LYS A 80 4.49 -1.53 -20.81
N ASP A 81 5.23 -2.42 -21.47
CA ASP A 81 6.65 -2.76 -21.17
C ASP A 81 7.60 -1.55 -21.06
N SER A 82 7.11 -0.36 -21.40
CA SER A 82 7.75 0.95 -21.27
C SER A 82 7.98 1.44 -19.83
N LEU A 83 7.44 0.79 -18.78
CA LEU A 83 7.74 1.19 -17.40
C LEU A 83 9.23 0.98 -17.05
N SER A 84 9.87 -0.05 -17.61
CA SER A 84 11.24 -0.43 -17.25
C SER A 84 12.33 0.52 -17.75
N THR A 85 11.97 1.47 -18.63
CA THR A 85 12.85 2.48 -19.23
C THR A 85 12.64 3.89 -18.69
N LYS A 86 11.67 4.10 -17.78
CA LYS A 86 11.39 5.43 -17.21
C LYS A 86 12.39 5.78 -16.11
N ALA A 87 12.62 7.08 -15.92
CA ALA A 87 13.48 7.58 -14.85
C ALA A 87 12.88 7.27 -13.46
N PRO A 88 13.70 7.15 -12.39
CA PRO A 88 13.22 6.89 -11.04
C PRO A 88 12.12 7.85 -10.57
N ASP A 89 12.26 9.14 -10.90
CA ASP A 89 11.28 10.17 -10.55
C ASP A 89 9.93 9.95 -11.24
N ASP A 90 9.94 9.49 -12.49
CA ASP A 90 8.70 9.20 -13.22
C ASP A 90 8.02 7.94 -12.70
N LEU A 91 8.79 6.94 -12.27
CA LEU A 91 8.26 5.76 -11.59
C LEU A 91 7.56 6.14 -10.28
N LEU A 92 8.18 7.03 -9.49
CA LEU A 92 7.55 7.55 -8.27
C LEU A 92 6.24 8.28 -8.57
N ARG A 93 6.23 9.16 -9.58
CA ARG A 93 5.01 9.88 -9.99
C ARG A 93 3.91 8.93 -10.43
N LEU A 94 4.24 7.88 -11.18
CA LEU A 94 3.27 6.85 -11.59
C LEU A 94 2.72 6.08 -10.38
N VAL A 95 3.58 5.70 -9.43
CA VAL A 95 3.18 5.02 -8.19
C VAL A 95 2.26 5.92 -7.34
N ILE A 96 2.50 7.23 -7.31
CA ILE A 96 1.61 8.18 -6.64
C ILE A 96 0.23 8.22 -7.31
N ILE A 97 0.18 8.27 -8.65
CA ILE A 97 -1.08 8.26 -9.39
C ILE A 97 -1.83 6.94 -9.17
N GLU A 98 -1.14 5.80 -9.24
CA GLU A 98 -1.70 4.48 -8.97
C GLU A 98 -2.30 4.40 -7.57
N HIS A 99 -1.58 4.90 -6.55
CA HIS A 99 -2.07 4.96 -5.18
C HIS A 99 -3.39 5.75 -5.09
N LEU A 100 -3.44 6.93 -5.68
CA LEU A 100 -4.66 7.77 -5.66
C LEU A 100 -5.84 7.07 -6.33
N LEU A 101 -5.61 6.40 -7.45
CA LEU A 101 -6.65 5.62 -8.13
C LEU A 101 -7.14 4.45 -7.25
N ARG A 102 -6.22 3.75 -6.57
CA ARG A 102 -6.58 2.68 -5.63
C ARG A 102 -7.38 3.19 -4.44
N GLU A 103 -7.13 4.41 -3.98
CA GLU A 103 -7.88 5.03 -2.86
C GLU A 103 -9.18 5.73 -3.29
N GLY A 104 -9.53 5.71 -4.58
CA GLY A 104 -10.80 6.29 -5.07
C GLY A 104 -10.72 7.79 -5.41
N HIS A 105 -9.51 8.35 -5.54
CA HIS A 105 -9.27 9.76 -5.84
C HIS A 105 -9.00 10.00 -7.34
N GLU A 106 -9.91 9.55 -8.22
CA GLU A 106 -9.76 9.66 -9.69
C GLU A 106 -9.50 11.09 -10.15
N SER A 107 -10.26 12.07 -9.66
CA SER A 107 -10.13 13.47 -10.11
C SER A 107 -8.72 14.01 -9.89
N LEU A 108 -8.17 13.80 -8.70
CA LEU A 108 -6.82 14.22 -8.36
C LEU A 108 -5.76 13.43 -9.15
N ALA A 109 -5.97 12.13 -9.35
CA ALA A 109 -5.08 11.29 -10.13
C ALA A 109 -5.02 11.76 -11.60
N VAL A 110 -6.16 12.12 -12.19
CA VAL A 110 -6.27 12.66 -13.55
C VAL A 110 -5.61 14.04 -13.64
N ASP A 111 -5.79 14.90 -12.64
CA ASP A 111 -5.11 16.20 -12.61
C ASP A 111 -3.58 16.03 -12.55
N LEU A 112 -3.07 15.12 -11.69
CA LEU A 112 -1.64 14.83 -11.58
C LEU A 112 -1.07 14.18 -12.83
N MET A 113 -1.82 13.29 -13.49
CA MET A 113 -1.46 12.72 -14.79
C MET A 113 -1.16 13.82 -15.80
N HIS A 114 -2.08 14.77 -15.98
CA HIS A 114 -1.90 15.87 -16.93
C HIS A 114 -0.72 16.77 -16.52
N ASN A 115 -0.57 17.07 -15.23
CA ASN A 115 0.53 17.89 -14.72
C ASN A 115 1.91 17.25 -14.90
N PHE A 116 2.02 15.93 -14.75
CA PHE A 116 3.26 15.19 -14.97
C PHE A 116 3.49 14.85 -16.45
N GLY A 117 2.51 15.11 -17.32
CA GLY A 117 2.62 14.87 -18.75
C GLY A 117 2.49 13.40 -19.16
N PHE A 118 1.82 12.58 -18.36
CA PHE A 118 1.53 11.18 -18.70
C PHE A 118 0.23 11.06 -19.51
N THR A 119 0.15 10.02 -20.33
CA THR A 119 -1.09 9.67 -21.06
C THR A 119 -1.95 8.68 -20.28
N GLN A 120 -3.24 8.58 -20.63
CA GLN A 120 -4.18 7.65 -19.98
C GLN A 120 -3.74 6.19 -20.12
N GLU A 121 -3.12 5.84 -21.24
CA GLU A 121 -2.62 4.49 -21.52
C GLU A 121 -1.37 4.15 -20.71
N GLU A 122 -0.51 5.13 -20.40
CA GLU A 122 0.69 4.90 -19.58
C GLU A 122 0.37 4.52 -18.14
N ILE A 123 -0.76 5.03 -17.63
CA ILE A 123 -1.25 4.76 -16.27
C ILE A 123 -2.24 3.58 -16.27
N GLY A 124 -2.77 3.20 -17.43
CA GLY A 124 -3.84 2.20 -17.52
C GLY A 124 -5.16 2.71 -16.91
N LEU A 125 -5.44 4.01 -17.06
CA LEU A 125 -6.53 4.72 -16.38
C LEU A 125 -7.89 4.03 -16.52
N GLU A 126 -8.21 3.51 -17.71
CA GLU A 126 -9.50 2.83 -17.96
C GLU A 126 -9.75 1.66 -17.00
N LYS A 127 -8.70 0.88 -16.66
CA LYS A 127 -8.84 -0.28 -15.78
C LYS A 127 -8.88 0.13 -14.30
N PHE A 128 -8.18 1.20 -13.95
CA PHE A 128 -8.22 1.78 -12.61
C PHE A 128 -9.48 2.58 -12.33
N LYS A 129 -10.19 3.03 -13.36
CA LYS A 129 -11.42 3.80 -13.22
C LYS A 129 -12.51 3.00 -12.50
N GLU A 130 -12.75 1.76 -12.93
CA GLU A 130 -13.70 0.87 -12.25
C GLU A 130 -13.34 0.67 -10.78
N LEU A 131 -12.06 0.42 -10.48
CA LEU A 131 -11.55 0.30 -9.12
C LEU A 131 -11.80 1.56 -8.29
N SER A 132 -11.42 2.73 -8.83
CA SER A 132 -11.53 4.01 -8.16
C SER A 132 -12.99 4.40 -7.91
N ASP A 133 -13.85 4.17 -8.88
CA ASP A 133 -15.30 4.39 -8.77
C ASP A 133 -15.90 3.47 -7.70
N LEU A 134 -15.52 2.18 -7.70
CA LEU A 134 -15.99 1.21 -6.71
C LEU A 134 -15.58 1.57 -5.28
N VAL A 135 -14.31 1.97 -5.08
CA VAL A 135 -13.79 2.38 -3.77
C VAL A 135 -14.47 3.67 -3.31
N SER A 136 -14.54 4.68 -4.17
CA SER A 136 -15.10 5.99 -3.80
C SER A 136 -16.61 5.94 -3.54
N SER A 137 -17.39 5.21 -4.35
CA SER A 137 -18.83 5.02 -4.15
C SER A 137 -19.12 4.26 -2.86
N THR A 138 -18.38 3.19 -2.59
CA THR A 138 -18.50 2.43 -1.34
C THR A 138 -18.19 3.30 -0.12
N GLN A 139 -17.15 4.13 -0.17
CA GLN A 139 -16.83 5.07 0.91
C GLN A 139 -17.92 6.13 1.14
N ARG A 140 -18.63 6.55 0.08
CA ARG A 140 -19.77 7.48 0.16
C ARG A 140 -21.09 6.84 0.62
N GLY A 141 -21.13 5.52 0.77
CA GLY A 141 -22.36 4.77 1.08
C GLY A 141 -23.24 4.50 -0.14
N GLU A 142 -22.75 4.73 -1.35
CA GLU A 142 -23.43 4.37 -2.60
C GLU A 142 -23.16 2.89 -2.91
N LEU A 143 -24.04 1.99 -2.46
CA LEU A 143 -23.80 0.54 -2.52
C LEU A 143 -24.17 -0.11 -3.86
N GLU A 144 -24.91 0.58 -4.72
CA GLU A 144 -25.39 0.03 -6.00
C GLU A 144 -24.26 -0.35 -6.98
N PRO A 145 -23.21 0.49 -7.18
CA PRO A 145 -22.06 0.09 -8.00
C PRO A 145 -21.37 -1.17 -7.47
N ALA A 146 -21.25 -1.29 -6.16
CA ALA A 146 -20.62 -2.43 -5.50
C ALA A 146 -21.45 -3.73 -5.64
N LYS A 147 -22.78 -3.64 -5.50
CA LYS A 147 -23.71 -4.76 -5.75
C LYS A 147 -23.66 -5.22 -7.20
N LYS A 148 -23.62 -4.28 -8.16
CA LYS A 148 -23.49 -4.59 -9.59
C LYS A 148 -22.17 -5.30 -9.87
N TRP A 149 -21.05 -4.73 -9.43
CA TRP A 149 -19.73 -5.32 -9.63
C TRP A 149 -19.63 -6.73 -9.03
N LEU A 150 -20.15 -6.94 -7.82
CA LEU A 150 -20.19 -8.26 -7.19
C LEU A 150 -21.00 -9.28 -7.99
N SER A 151 -22.14 -8.86 -8.56
CA SER A 151 -22.98 -9.74 -9.38
C SER A 151 -22.28 -10.15 -10.66
N ASP A 152 -21.59 -9.22 -11.32
CA ASP A 152 -20.87 -9.45 -12.57
C ASP A 152 -19.63 -10.36 -12.39
N ASN A 153 -19.00 -10.33 -11.20
CA ASN A 153 -17.75 -11.05 -10.91
C ASN A 153 -17.93 -12.23 -9.95
N ARG A 154 -19.17 -12.62 -9.65
CA ARG A 154 -19.50 -13.57 -8.57
C ARG A 154 -18.83 -14.94 -8.73
N GLU A 155 -18.81 -15.47 -9.96
CA GLU A 155 -18.29 -16.82 -10.25
C GLU A 155 -16.77 -16.89 -10.06
N GLU A 156 -16.06 -15.81 -10.40
CA GLU A 156 -14.59 -15.75 -10.32
C GLU A 156 -14.08 -15.53 -8.90
N LEU A 157 -14.89 -14.88 -8.05
CA LEU A 157 -14.52 -14.52 -6.68
C LEU A 157 -14.60 -15.70 -5.68
N GLY A 158 -15.36 -16.76 -5.98
CA GLY A 158 -15.52 -17.92 -5.10
C GLY A 158 -15.93 -17.53 -3.68
N ASP A 159 -15.18 -17.98 -2.67
CA ASP A 159 -15.47 -17.71 -1.25
C ASP A 159 -15.45 -16.21 -0.90
N LYS A 160 -14.67 -15.39 -1.62
CA LYS A 160 -14.63 -13.93 -1.40
C LYS A 160 -15.96 -13.27 -1.76
N ALA A 161 -16.73 -13.85 -2.68
CA ALA A 161 -18.06 -13.34 -3.02
C ALA A 161 -18.97 -13.36 -1.79
N LYS A 162 -18.98 -14.46 -1.03
CA LYS A 162 -19.78 -14.59 0.20
C LYS A 162 -19.41 -13.56 1.26
N GLN A 163 -18.12 -13.24 1.38
CA GLN A 163 -17.64 -12.18 2.28
C GLN A 163 -18.11 -10.79 1.85
N LEU A 164 -18.09 -10.49 0.54
CA LEU A 164 -18.59 -9.23 0.00
C LEU A 164 -20.12 -9.11 0.11
N GLU A 165 -20.86 -10.21 -0.11
CA GLU A 165 -22.31 -10.28 0.08
C GLU A 165 -22.68 -9.94 1.54
N TYR A 166 -21.98 -10.53 2.51
CA TYR A 166 -22.17 -10.21 3.92
C TYR A 166 -21.87 -8.74 4.21
N CYS A 167 -20.76 -8.23 3.68
CA CYS A 167 -20.33 -6.85 3.88
C CYS A 167 -21.37 -5.85 3.36
N LEU A 168 -21.93 -6.08 2.17
CA LEU A 168 -23.00 -5.26 1.60
C LEU A 168 -24.28 -5.34 2.42
N ALA A 169 -24.70 -6.54 2.84
CA ALA A 169 -25.87 -6.71 3.69
C ALA A 169 -25.71 -5.99 5.04
N LYS A 170 -24.49 -5.99 5.61
CA LYS A 170 -24.16 -5.24 6.83
C LYS A 170 -24.30 -3.74 6.60
N LEU A 171 -23.78 -3.21 5.49
CA LEU A 171 -23.91 -1.79 5.17
C LEU A 171 -25.34 -1.37 4.87
N ASP A 172 -26.13 -2.20 4.16
CA ASP A 172 -27.56 -1.95 3.93
C ASP A 172 -28.30 -1.86 5.27
N PHE A 173 -28.05 -2.80 6.20
CA PHE A 173 -28.63 -2.77 7.54
C PHE A 173 -28.24 -1.51 8.32
N LEU A 174 -26.95 -1.20 8.38
CA LEU A 174 -26.43 -0.03 9.11
C LEU A 174 -26.93 1.29 8.51
N SER A 175 -27.08 1.37 7.19
CA SER A 175 -27.69 2.52 6.51
C SER A 175 -29.16 2.66 6.90
N THR A 176 -29.92 1.57 6.87
CA THR A 176 -31.36 1.58 7.16
C THR A 176 -31.67 1.95 8.60
N ILE A 177 -30.91 1.42 9.59
CA ILE A 177 -31.14 1.71 11.01
C ILE A 177 -30.80 3.15 11.40
N GLN A 178 -29.91 3.80 10.64
CA GLN A 178 -29.43 5.18 10.88
C GLN A 178 -30.12 6.23 9.97
N THR A 179 -30.96 5.83 9.02
CA THR A 179 -31.67 6.76 8.12
C THR A 179 -32.91 7.34 8.80
N GLU A 180 -33.07 8.67 8.76
CA GLU A 180 -34.27 9.36 9.27
C GLU A 180 -35.21 9.80 8.14
N PRO A 181 -36.54 9.58 8.24
CA PRO A 181 -37.24 8.88 9.31
C PRO A 181 -37.07 7.36 9.22
N VAL A 182 -36.95 6.69 10.36
CA VAL A 182 -36.75 5.23 10.38
C VAL A 182 -38.02 4.50 9.95
N ASN A 183 -37.89 3.59 8.99
CA ASN A 183 -38.92 2.63 8.62
C ASN A 183 -38.61 1.25 9.24
N PRO A 184 -39.33 0.82 10.30
CA PRO A 184 -39.07 -0.47 10.95
C PRO A 184 -39.18 -1.67 10.02
N SER A 185 -40.02 -1.58 8.98
CA SER A 185 -40.20 -2.68 8.03
C SER A 185 -38.95 -2.89 7.18
N GLU A 186 -38.30 -1.81 6.76
CA GLU A 186 -37.04 -1.85 6.01
C GLU A 186 -35.89 -2.35 6.88
N VAL A 187 -35.81 -1.92 8.15
CA VAL A 187 -34.79 -2.40 9.10
C VAL A 187 -34.91 -3.90 9.34
N ILE A 188 -36.13 -4.42 9.50
CA ILE A 188 -36.35 -5.86 9.65
C ILE A 188 -36.00 -6.60 8.35
N GLN A 189 -36.31 -6.02 7.19
CA GLN A 189 -35.99 -6.63 5.90
C GLN A 189 -34.48 -6.73 5.66
N SER A 190 -33.71 -5.68 5.97
CA SER A 190 -32.25 -5.72 5.88
C SER A 190 -31.63 -6.66 6.93
N ALA A 191 -32.16 -6.70 8.16
CA ALA A 191 -31.74 -7.68 9.17
C ALA A 191 -31.95 -9.13 8.72
N ARG A 192 -33.05 -9.42 8.00
CA ARG A 192 -33.30 -10.76 7.43
C ARG A 192 -32.27 -11.17 6.38
N GLN A 193 -31.71 -10.23 5.62
CA GLN A 193 -30.67 -10.52 4.63
C GLN A 193 -29.35 -10.97 5.27
N LEU A 194 -29.12 -10.65 6.55
CA LEU A 194 -27.93 -11.07 7.30
C LEU A 194 -28.04 -12.50 7.86
N VAL A 195 -29.25 -13.05 8.01
CA VAL A 195 -29.50 -14.36 8.63
C VAL A 195 -28.71 -15.52 7.98
N PRO A 196 -28.60 -15.62 6.64
CA PRO A 196 -27.83 -16.68 6.00
C PRO A 196 -26.34 -16.71 6.38
N PHE A 197 -25.81 -15.61 6.93
CA PHE A 197 -24.40 -15.43 7.30
C PHE A 197 -24.15 -15.58 8.80
N ALA A 198 -25.21 -15.78 9.61
CA ALA A 198 -25.12 -15.78 11.07
C ALA A 198 -24.21 -16.88 11.64
N SER A 199 -24.09 -18.04 10.97
CA SER A 199 -23.18 -19.10 11.39
C SER A 199 -21.70 -18.74 11.22
N ASP A 200 -21.40 -18.00 10.16
CA ASP A 200 -20.02 -17.72 9.74
C ASP A 200 -19.48 -16.47 10.44
N TYR A 201 -20.37 -15.52 10.77
CA TYR A 201 -20.04 -14.24 11.41
C TYR A 201 -20.82 -14.05 12.71
N SER A 202 -20.92 -15.07 13.55
CA SER A 202 -21.79 -15.08 14.75
C SER A 202 -21.60 -13.87 15.67
N SER A 203 -20.35 -13.58 16.07
CA SER A 203 -20.06 -12.45 16.96
C SER A 203 -20.41 -11.09 16.35
N ASP A 204 -20.16 -10.89 15.06
CA ASP A 204 -20.48 -9.62 14.37
C ASP A 204 -21.99 -9.51 14.13
N PHE A 205 -22.66 -10.63 13.81
CA PHE A 205 -24.11 -10.70 13.68
C PHE A 205 -24.82 -10.39 15.00
N GLU A 206 -24.40 -10.99 16.12
CA GLU A 206 -24.94 -10.71 17.45
C GLU A 206 -24.78 -9.23 17.83
N HIS A 207 -23.61 -8.64 17.54
CA HIS A 207 -23.35 -7.21 17.77
C HIS A 207 -24.26 -6.33 16.91
N LEU A 208 -24.43 -6.65 15.62
CA LEU A 208 -25.36 -5.95 14.72
C LEU A 208 -26.81 -6.04 15.21
N MET A 209 -27.28 -7.23 15.58
CA MET A 209 -28.65 -7.41 16.05
C MET A 209 -28.89 -6.71 17.40
N GLY A 210 -27.90 -6.65 18.27
CA GLY A 210 -27.96 -5.91 19.53
C GLY A 210 -28.20 -4.40 19.34
N SER A 211 -27.73 -3.83 18.23
CA SER A 211 -27.94 -2.41 17.91
C SER A 211 -29.41 -2.04 17.66
N LEU A 212 -30.28 -3.01 17.37
CA LEU A 212 -31.72 -2.79 17.14
C LEU A 212 -32.44 -2.13 18.33
N VAL A 213 -31.90 -2.26 19.55
CA VAL A 213 -32.43 -1.57 20.75
C VAL A 213 -32.38 -0.04 20.60
N PHE A 214 -31.48 0.46 19.75
CA PHE A 214 -31.25 1.88 19.52
C PHE A 214 -31.83 2.37 18.18
N ILE A 215 -32.74 1.62 17.56
CA ILE A 215 -33.45 2.04 16.35
C ILE A 215 -34.07 3.44 16.50
N GLY A 216 -33.80 4.33 15.55
CA GLY A 216 -34.27 5.73 15.62
C GLY A 216 -33.47 6.63 16.56
N ARG A 217 -32.28 6.21 16.99
CA ARG A 217 -31.30 7.05 17.70
C ARG A 217 -29.94 6.95 17.03
N SER A 218 -29.11 7.98 17.22
CA SER A 218 -27.70 7.91 16.84
C SER A 218 -27.00 6.78 17.61
N LEU A 219 -26.15 6.02 16.91
CA LEU A 219 -25.32 4.99 17.52
C LEU A 219 -24.05 5.55 18.19
N GLU A 220 -23.65 6.78 17.87
CA GLU A 220 -22.40 7.41 18.34
C GLU A 220 -22.30 7.47 19.88
N ASP A 221 -23.42 7.67 20.57
CA ASP A 221 -23.49 7.77 22.04
C ASP A 221 -23.85 6.44 22.72
N THR A 222 -23.66 5.31 22.02
CA THR A 222 -24.11 3.99 22.47
C THR A 222 -22.95 2.98 22.56
N PRO A 223 -23.14 1.82 23.21
CA PRO A 223 -22.18 0.71 23.16
C PRO A 223 -21.87 0.19 21.73
N TYR A 224 -22.65 0.62 20.74
CA TYR A 224 -22.52 0.29 19.33
C TYR A 224 -21.94 1.44 18.49
N ALA A 225 -21.21 2.38 19.12
CA ALA A 225 -20.59 3.51 18.42
C ALA A 225 -19.65 3.08 17.29
N ASP A 226 -19.08 1.87 17.35
CA ASP A 226 -18.24 1.32 16.28
C ASP A 226 -19.03 0.90 15.03
N LEU A 227 -20.36 0.78 15.13
CA LEU A 227 -21.27 0.54 14.00
C LEU A 227 -21.81 1.83 13.37
N ALA A 228 -21.52 2.99 13.97
CA ALA A 228 -21.96 4.27 13.43
C ALA A 228 -21.33 4.51 12.06
N LEU A 229 -22.16 4.82 11.06
CA LEU A 229 -21.67 5.23 9.75
C LEU A 229 -21.36 6.73 9.77
N PRO A 230 -20.26 7.18 9.15
CA PRO A 230 -20.01 8.60 8.98
C PRO A 230 -21.14 9.20 8.13
N ILE A 231 -22.06 9.91 8.79
CA ILE A 231 -23.20 10.55 8.14
C ILE A 231 -22.67 11.54 7.10
N ASN A 232 -23.17 11.49 5.86
CA ASN A 232 -22.74 12.37 4.76
C ASN A 232 -22.76 13.87 5.17
N PRO A 233 -21.86 14.70 4.61
CA PRO A 233 -21.30 15.86 5.26
C PRO A 233 -22.20 17.10 5.20
N THR A 234 -22.64 17.58 6.36
CA THR A 234 -22.76 19.03 6.58
C THR A 234 -22.01 19.51 7.82
N LYS A 235 -21.29 18.61 8.49
CA LYS A 235 -20.31 18.98 9.51
C LYS A 235 -18.95 18.56 9.00
N VAL A 236 -18.25 19.51 8.40
CA VAL A 236 -16.79 19.52 8.35
C VAL A 236 -16.34 19.54 9.80
N TYR A 237 -16.12 18.35 10.39
CA TYR A 237 -15.23 18.28 11.53
C TYR A 237 -13.81 18.37 10.99
N PRO A 238 -12.97 19.24 11.55
CA PRO A 238 -11.56 19.23 11.20
C PRO A 238 -11.04 17.85 11.58
N GLU A 239 -10.46 17.14 10.63
CA GLU A 239 -9.55 16.05 10.91
C GLU A 239 -8.46 16.62 11.82
N SER A 240 -8.66 16.49 13.13
CA SER A 240 -7.60 16.68 14.09
C SER A 240 -6.59 15.59 13.78
N SER A 241 -5.48 16.02 13.20
CA SER A 241 -4.29 15.23 12.99
C SER A 241 -3.94 14.50 14.28
N GLN A 242 -4.35 13.24 14.40
CA GLN A 242 -3.79 12.34 15.40
C GLN A 242 -2.43 11.91 14.87
N VAL A 243 -1.47 12.82 15.06
CA VAL A 243 -0.07 12.47 15.22
C VAL A 243 -0.05 11.39 16.30
N ILE A 244 0.33 10.17 15.91
CA ILE A 244 0.66 9.09 16.84
C ILE A 244 1.66 9.65 17.83
N ARG A 245 1.18 9.95 19.04
CA ARG A 245 1.97 10.48 20.13
C ARG A 245 2.24 9.34 21.10
N ASN A 246 2.99 8.34 20.66
CA ASN A 246 3.55 7.35 21.57
C ASN A 246 4.85 7.92 22.16
N GLY A 247 4.67 8.74 23.21
CA GLY A 247 5.74 9.18 24.09
C GLY A 247 5.82 8.27 25.33
N ASN A 248 6.90 7.49 25.38
CA ASN A 248 7.62 7.00 26.55
C ASN A 248 6.96 6.00 27.51
N GLY A 249 7.36 4.74 27.32
CA GLY A 249 7.52 3.73 28.38
C GLY A 249 8.71 2.85 28.04
N PHE A 250 9.91 3.28 28.43
CA PHE A 250 11.14 2.49 28.34
C PHE A 250 11.13 1.50 29.50
N THR A 251 10.94 0.21 29.22
CA THR A 251 11.35 -0.87 30.13
C THR A 251 12.05 -1.95 29.32
N THR A 252 13.24 -2.27 29.82
CA THR A 252 14.24 -3.23 29.36
C THR A 252 13.77 -4.68 29.48
N ASP A 253 14.26 -5.49 28.55
CA ASP A 253 14.56 -6.93 28.62
C ASP A 253 13.42 -7.92 28.95
N ASP A 254 13.14 -8.85 28.02
CA ASP A 254 13.42 -10.27 28.23
C ASP A 254 13.12 -11.15 26.99
N GLU A 255 13.96 -12.18 26.84
CA GLU A 255 13.92 -13.23 25.82
C GLU A 255 12.74 -14.20 25.97
N ASN A 256 12.49 -14.92 24.87
CA ASN A 256 11.73 -16.18 24.76
C ASN A 256 10.21 -16.13 24.98
N THR A 257 9.45 -16.38 23.90
CA THR A 257 8.77 -17.67 23.65
C THR A 257 7.89 -17.52 22.39
N LEU A 258 8.38 -18.00 21.24
CA LEU A 258 7.56 -18.18 20.04
C LEU A 258 6.82 -19.52 20.15
N SER A 259 5.60 -19.49 20.71
CA SER A 259 4.60 -20.51 20.41
C SER A 259 3.68 -19.99 19.33
N ALA A 260 3.79 -20.57 18.14
CA ALA A 260 2.90 -20.32 17.02
C ALA A 260 1.46 -20.76 17.34
N SER A 261 0.50 -19.85 17.17
CA SER A 261 -0.89 -20.14 16.76
C SER A 261 -1.61 -18.86 16.32
N PRO A 262 -2.66 -18.98 15.48
CA PRO A 262 -2.97 -17.98 14.46
C PRO A 262 -4.16 -17.06 14.83
N ILE A 263 -4.23 -15.90 14.15
CA ILE A 263 -5.39 -14.99 14.05
C ILE A 263 -5.75 -14.23 15.35
N THR A 264 -5.25 -13.00 15.47
CA THR A 264 -5.98 -11.93 16.18
C THR A 264 -5.84 -10.62 15.41
N LYS A 265 -6.99 -10.12 14.98
CA LYS A 265 -7.22 -8.86 14.28
C LYS A 265 -6.68 -7.69 15.11
N HIS A 266 -5.70 -6.96 14.61
CA HIS A 266 -5.48 -5.59 15.04
C HIS A 266 -6.60 -4.73 14.46
N LYS A 267 -7.66 -4.46 15.26
CA LYS A 267 -8.67 -3.44 14.94
C LYS A 267 -7.95 -2.09 15.03
N THR A 268 -7.55 -1.54 13.88
CA THR A 268 -7.01 -0.19 13.79
C THR A 268 -8.07 0.79 14.27
N GLU A 269 -7.77 1.52 15.33
CA GLU A 269 -8.63 2.58 15.89
C GLU A 269 -9.00 3.57 14.78
N GLY A 270 -10.27 3.59 14.36
CA GLY A 270 -10.82 4.61 13.45
C GLY A 270 -11.37 4.14 12.10
N THR A 271 -11.28 2.85 11.73
CA THR A 271 -11.88 2.37 10.47
C THR A 271 -13.37 2.06 10.66
N ASN A 272 -14.24 2.80 9.97
CA ASN A 272 -15.68 2.52 9.95
C ASN A 272 -16.02 1.41 8.93
N ALA A 273 -17.25 0.89 8.99
CA ALA A 273 -17.69 -0.22 8.14
C ALA A 273 -17.63 0.08 6.63
N LEU A 274 -17.82 1.34 6.19
CA LEU A 274 -17.71 1.72 4.78
C LEU A 274 -16.27 1.64 4.29
N THR A 275 -15.32 2.11 5.10
CA THR A 275 -13.88 2.02 4.79
C THR A 275 -13.42 0.57 4.75
N GLU A 276 -13.87 -0.27 5.69
CA GLU A 276 -13.58 -1.71 5.68
C GLU A 276 -14.12 -2.40 4.42
N ALA A 277 -15.36 -2.08 4.03
CA ALA A 277 -15.97 -2.59 2.81
C ALA A 277 -15.20 -2.14 1.56
N ALA A 278 -14.89 -0.85 1.46
CA ALA A 278 -14.15 -0.30 0.33
C ALA A 278 -12.77 -0.95 0.19
N ASN A 279 -12.07 -1.21 1.31
CA ASN A 279 -10.80 -1.93 1.29
C ASN A 279 -10.95 -3.39 0.83
N LEU A 280 -12.03 -4.07 1.21
CA LEU A 280 -12.30 -5.44 0.77
C LEU A 280 -12.62 -5.50 -0.73
N PHE A 281 -13.46 -4.59 -1.24
CA PHE A 281 -13.73 -4.44 -2.66
C PHE A 281 -12.45 -4.08 -3.44
N LYS A 282 -11.65 -3.15 -2.93
CA LYS A 282 -10.34 -2.80 -3.49
C LYS A 282 -9.45 -4.03 -3.65
N ALA A 283 -9.31 -4.84 -2.61
CA ALA A 283 -8.48 -6.05 -2.64
C ALA A 283 -9.00 -7.07 -3.67
N CYS A 284 -10.32 -7.26 -3.77
CA CYS A 284 -10.92 -8.19 -4.73
C CYS A 284 -10.77 -7.70 -6.18
N CYS A 285 -11.01 -6.41 -6.43
CA CYS A 285 -10.87 -5.82 -7.75
C CYS A 285 -9.40 -5.77 -8.18
N CYS A 286 -8.45 -5.46 -7.29
CA CYS A 286 -7.02 -5.55 -7.58
C CYS A 286 -6.62 -6.98 -7.99
N TYR A 287 -7.12 -8.01 -7.29
CA TYR A 287 -6.87 -9.40 -7.66
C TYR A 287 -7.39 -9.72 -9.08
N HIS A 288 -8.61 -9.28 -9.40
CA HIS A 288 -9.19 -9.45 -10.74
C HIS A 288 -8.38 -8.72 -11.84
N LEU A 289 -7.84 -7.55 -11.52
CA LEU A 289 -6.96 -6.78 -12.41
C LEU A 289 -5.53 -7.35 -12.51
N ASN A 290 -5.22 -8.47 -11.86
CA ASN A 290 -3.86 -9.02 -11.73
C ASN A 290 -2.87 -8.00 -11.12
N LEU A 291 -3.37 -7.17 -10.22
CA LEU A 291 -2.59 -6.24 -9.44
C LEU A 291 -2.21 -6.86 -8.11
N SER A 292 -1.08 -6.41 -7.57
CA SER A 292 -0.76 -6.65 -6.17
C SER A 292 -1.83 -6.00 -5.29
N ASP A 293 -2.26 -6.72 -4.26
CA ASP A 293 -3.11 -6.22 -3.18
C ASP A 293 -2.35 -5.20 -2.32
N THR A 294 -1.04 -5.39 -2.16
CA THR A 294 -0.16 -4.42 -1.50
C THR A 294 0.07 -3.21 -2.38
N ASP A 295 -0.27 -2.03 -1.87
CA ASP A 295 0.09 -0.76 -2.48
C ASP A 295 1.61 -0.50 -2.34
N PRO A 296 2.35 -0.33 -3.46
CA PRO A 296 3.78 -0.06 -3.43
C PRO A 296 4.13 1.23 -2.67
N LEU A 297 3.31 2.29 -2.79
CA LEU A 297 3.59 3.57 -2.15
C LEU A 297 3.51 3.44 -0.64
N LEU A 298 2.39 2.91 -0.14
CA LEU A 298 2.19 2.69 1.29
C LEU A 298 3.22 1.74 1.87
N THR A 299 3.60 0.68 1.13
CA THR A 299 4.62 -0.28 1.56
C THR A 299 5.99 0.40 1.70
N ALA A 300 6.40 1.15 0.68
CA ALA A 300 7.67 1.89 0.69
C ALA A 300 7.69 2.96 1.78
N PHE A 301 6.60 3.72 1.91
CA PHE A 301 6.45 4.76 2.93
C PHE A 301 6.51 4.17 4.35
N SER A 302 5.73 3.13 4.63
CA SER A 302 5.69 2.47 5.95
C SER A 302 7.04 1.85 6.31
N SER A 303 7.69 1.21 5.34
CA SER A 303 9.05 0.67 5.51
C SER A 303 10.05 1.78 5.79
N GLY A 304 9.97 2.89 5.03
CA GLY A 304 10.75 4.10 5.23
C GLY A 304 10.59 4.67 6.63
N CYS A 305 9.37 4.81 7.13
CA CYS A 305 9.09 5.28 8.49
C CYS A 305 9.77 4.40 9.56
N ARG A 306 9.75 3.08 9.40
CA ARG A 306 10.42 2.15 10.32
C ARG A 306 11.94 2.26 10.26
N VAL A 307 12.50 2.25 9.05
CA VAL A 307 13.95 2.38 8.83
C VAL A 307 14.44 3.70 9.39
N LEU A 308 13.77 4.80 9.05
CA LEU A 308 14.13 6.13 9.49
C LEU A 308 14.11 6.24 11.02
N THR A 309 13.08 5.72 11.68
CA THR A 309 12.98 5.76 13.15
C THR A 309 14.15 4.99 13.78
N ARG A 310 14.55 3.86 13.21
CA ARG A 310 15.73 3.12 13.65
C ARG A 310 17.03 3.87 13.38
N LEU A 311 17.18 4.47 12.20
CA LEU A 311 18.35 5.28 11.84
C LEU A 311 18.51 6.49 12.76
N HIS A 312 17.42 7.17 13.09
CA HIS A 312 17.41 8.27 14.05
C HIS A 312 17.89 7.80 15.42
N SER A 313 17.32 6.71 15.94
CA SER A 313 17.71 6.16 17.26
C SER A 313 19.19 5.75 17.34
N LEU A 314 19.80 5.37 16.21
CA LEU A 314 21.16 4.84 16.15
C LEU A 314 22.15 5.79 15.46
N GLN A 315 21.72 7.01 15.14
CA GLN A 315 22.49 8.01 14.39
C GLN A 315 23.88 8.25 15.01
N ARG A 316 23.96 8.37 16.34
CA ARG A 316 25.24 8.55 17.06
C ARG A 316 26.16 7.32 16.97
N ALA A 317 25.59 6.13 17.02
CA ALA A 317 26.34 4.87 16.89
C ALA A 317 26.86 4.71 15.45
N ILE A 318 26.01 5.00 14.45
CA ILE A 318 26.38 4.94 13.02
C ILE A 318 27.48 5.95 12.70
N ALA A 319 27.39 7.18 13.21
CA ALA A 319 28.43 8.20 13.02
C ALA A 319 29.78 7.83 13.67
N CYS A 320 29.76 6.99 14.72
CA CYS A 320 30.97 6.45 15.31
C CYS A 320 31.54 5.30 14.47
N LEU A 321 30.67 4.37 14.04
CA LEU A 321 31.03 3.18 13.27
C LEU A 321 31.50 3.47 11.84
N SER A 322 30.99 4.54 11.22
CA SER A 322 31.42 4.96 9.88
C SER A 322 32.92 5.28 9.78
N LYS A 323 33.57 5.56 10.91
CA LYS A 323 35.03 5.76 10.97
C LYS A 323 35.83 4.45 10.89
N TYR A 324 35.20 3.32 11.16
CA TYR A 324 35.85 2.01 11.32
C TYR A 324 35.38 0.97 10.31
N SER A 325 34.37 1.28 9.50
CA SER A 325 33.75 0.30 8.64
C SER A 325 33.96 0.62 7.16
N SER A 326 34.63 -0.29 6.46
CA SER A 326 34.59 -0.41 5.00
C SER A 326 33.33 -1.16 4.56
N LEU A 327 32.17 -0.83 5.15
CA LEU A 327 30.90 -1.46 4.79
C LEU A 327 30.60 -1.15 3.34
N ASP A 328 30.25 -2.19 2.59
CA ASP A 328 29.78 -2.10 1.22
C ASP A 328 28.55 -1.18 1.18
N GLY A 329 28.56 -0.19 0.28
CA GLY A 329 27.70 1.01 0.37
C GLY A 329 26.19 0.77 0.31
N ASP A 330 25.78 -0.44 -0.06
CA ASP A 330 24.38 -0.82 -0.29
C ASP A 330 23.68 -1.38 0.95
N MET A 331 24.40 -1.65 2.04
CA MET A 331 23.83 -2.30 3.23
C MET A 331 23.74 -1.36 4.44
N LEU A 332 22.58 -1.39 5.11
CA LEU A 332 22.41 -0.72 6.39
C LEU A 332 23.27 -1.41 7.45
N PRO A 333 23.98 -0.66 8.33
CA PRO A 333 24.79 -1.24 9.40
C PRO A 333 23.97 -1.96 10.48
N ILE A 334 22.64 -1.82 10.44
CA ILE A 334 21.71 -2.39 11.41
C ILE A 334 20.58 -3.08 10.64
N ALA A 335 20.24 -4.31 11.05
CA ALA A 335 19.08 -5.01 10.54
C ALA A 335 17.78 -4.35 11.06
N VAL A 336 16.94 -3.88 10.14
CA VAL A 336 15.59 -3.37 10.46
C VAL A 336 14.57 -4.43 10.08
N LYS A 337 13.79 -4.91 11.06
CA LYS A 337 12.68 -5.82 10.80
C LYS A 337 11.55 -5.05 10.09
N LEU A 338 11.33 -5.35 8.82
CA LEU A 338 10.23 -4.81 8.03
C LEU A 338 9.00 -5.73 8.11
N ASP A 339 7.86 -5.24 7.62
CA ASP A 339 6.67 -6.08 7.49
C ASP A 339 6.88 -7.18 6.44
N PRO A 340 6.25 -8.35 6.60
CA PRO A 340 6.22 -9.41 5.59
C PRO A 340 5.93 -8.94 4.17
N SER A 341 4.99 -8.00 4.01
CA SER A 341 4.61 -7.40 2.73
C SER A 341 5.74 -6.61 2.05
N ALA A 342 6.67 -6.09 2.84
CA ALA A 342 7.83 -5.33 2.38
C ALA A 342 9.06 -6.20 2.13
N HIS A 343 9.04 -7.49 2.51
CA HIS A 343 10.10 -8.44 2.17
C HIS A 343 9.99 -8.86 0.71
N ARG A 344 10.16 -7.91 -0.20
CA ARG A 344 10.27 -8.15 -1.64
C ARG A 344 11.73 -8.05 -2.02
N HIS A 345 12.40 -9.18 -1.95
CA HIS A 345 13.79 -9.26 -2.34
C HIS A 345 13.90 -10.28 -3.46
N ASN A 346 14.34 -9.83 -4.63
CA ASN A 346 14.98 -10.70 -5.63
C ASN A 346 16.42 -11.03 -5.19
N ILE A 347 16.65 -11.15 -3.87
CA ILE A 347 17.97 -11.42 -3.30
C ILE A 347 18.13 -12.92 -3.24
N PHE A 348 19.02 -13.43 -4.07
CA PHE A 348 19.47 -14.80 -3.97
C PHE A 348 20.90 -14.82 -3.45
N HIS A 349 21.10 -15.39 -2.27
CA HIS A 349 22.43 -15.70 -1.78
C HIS A 349 22.93 -16.93 -2.50
N CYS A 350 23.94 -16.80 -3.35
CA CYS A 350 24.54 -17.97 -3.97
C CYS A 350 25.37 -18.73 -2.94
N PRO A 351 25.02 -19.98 -2.62
CA PRO A 351 25.76 -20.74 -1.60
C PRO A 351 27.13 -21.24 -2.10
N VAL A 352 27.42 -21.12 -3.40
CA VAL A 352 28.70 -21.50 -4.02
C VAL A 352 29.67 -20.32 -4.07
N ILE A 353 29.23 -19.18 -4.60
CA ILE A 353 30.05 -17.96 -4.72
C ILE A 353 30.06 -17.16 -3.40
N LYS A 354 29.09 -17.41 -2.51
CA LYS A 354 28.91 -16.71 -1.22
C LYS A 354 28.67 -15.21 -1.39
N GLU A 355 28.12 -14.81 -2.53
CA GLU A 355 27.76 -13.44 -2.86
C GLU A 355 26.23 -13.28 -2.96
N VAL A 356 25.77 -12.08 -2.64
CA VAL A 356 24.39 -11.63 -2.83
C VAL A 356 24.20 -11.30 -4.30
N ILE A 357 23.25 -11.98 -4.93
CA ILE A 357 22.79 -11.61 -6.26
C ILE A 357 21.58 -10.70 -6.08
N SER A 358 21.75 -9.45 -6.48
CA SER A 358 20.68 -8.48 -6.70
C SER A 358 20.63 -8.15 -8.20
N ASP A 359 19.46 -7.77 -8.71
CA ASP A 359 19.26 -7.39 -10.13
C ASP A 359 20.21 -6.24 -10.59
N SER A 360 20.88 -5.56 -9.65
CA SER A 360 21.85 -4.48 -9.89
C SER A 360 23.28 -4.95 -10.21
N ASN A 361 23.67 -6.16 -9.81
CA ASN A 361 25.01 -6.67 -10.06
C ASN A 361 25.05 -7.49 -11.37
N ASN A 362 25.52 -6.81 -12.42
CA ASN A 362 25.77 -7.31 -13.77
C ASN A 362 24.53 -7.45 -14.66
N GLY A 363 24.10 -6.32 -15.24
CA GLY A 363 23.15 -6.22 -16.37
C GLY A 363 23.63 -6.85 -17.69
N GLY A 364 24.11 -8.08 -17.63
CA GLY A 364 24.29 -8.98 -18.76
C GLY A 364 23.42 -10.22 -18.57
N ILE A 365 23.26 -11.03 -19.61
CA ILE A 365 22.46 -12.27 -19.64
C ILE A 365 23.00 -13.38 -18.69
N GLY A 366 23.85 -13.05 -17.73
CA GLY A 366 24.41 -13.96 -16.74
C GLY A 366 24.54 -13.26 -15.38
N GLY A 367 23.83 -13.79 -14.39
CA GLY A 367 23.95 -13.37 -12.98
C GLY A 367 22.84 -13.90 -12.08
N GLY A 368 21.62 -14.13 -12.59
CA GLY A 368 20.47 -14.54 -11.78
C GLY A 368 20.54 -15.98 -11.21
N PRO A 369 19.68 -16.31 -10.23
CA PRO A 369 19.56 -17.67 -9.71
C PRO A 369 19.05 -18.64 -10.76
N VAL A 370 19.65 -19.83 -10.80
CA VAL A 370 19.27 -20.93 -11.68
C VAL A 370 18.94 -22.17 -10.87
N ARG A 371 17.90 -22.89 -11.30
CA ARG A 371 17.51 -24.18 -10.78
C ARG A 371 18.17 -25.30 -11.59
N LEU A 372 18.90 -26.16 -10.89
CA LEU A 372 19.43 -27.41 -11.42
C LEU A 372 18.30 -28.45 -11.60
N THR A 373 18.55 -29.50 -12.39
CA THR A 373 17.58 -30.59 -12.59
C THR A 373 17.19 -31.30 -11.30
N CYS A 374 18.08 -31.33 -10.31
CA CYS A 374 17.81 -31.86 -8.98
C CYS A 374 16.97 -30.96 -8.08
N GLY A 375 16.63 -29.74 -8.52
CA GLY A 375 15.84 -28.78 -7.74
C GLY A 375 16.67 -27.78 -6.91
N HIS A 376 17.95 -28.04 -6.67
CA HIS A 376 18.82 -27.05 -5.99
C HIS A 376 19.04 -25.81 -6.84
N ALA A 377 19.17 -24.67 -6.17
CA ALA A 377 19.43 -23.38 -6.80
C ALA A 377 20.87 -22.93 -6.57
N ILE A 378 21.51 -22.37 -7.59
CA ILE A 378 22.82 -21.70 -7.53
C ILE A 378 22.80 -20.47 -8.45
N SER A 379 23.83 -19.63 -8.45
CA SER A 379 23.91 -18.51 -9.41
C SER A 379 24.22 -19.02 -10.82
N ARG A 380 23.78 -18.29 -11.84
CA ARG A 380 24.20 -18.54 -13.23
C ARG A 380 25.71 -18.49 -13.37
N ASP A 381 26.38 -17.61 -12.61
CA ASP A 381 27.84 -17.50 -12.62
C ASP A 381 28.50 -18.73 -12.00
N ALA A 382 27.98 -19.23 -10.87
CA ALA A 382 28.46 -20.46 -10.24
C ALA A 382 28.28 -21.64 -11.19
N PHE A 383 27.13 -21.70 -11.85
CA PHE A 383 26.83 -22.69 -12.86
C PHE A 383 27.86 -22.66 -13.99
N ASN A 384 28.10 -21.48 -14.58
CA ASN A 384 29.05 -21.32 -15.68
C ASN A 384 30.50 -21.60 -15.27
N SER A 385 30.93 -21.17 -14.08
CA SER A 385 32.27 -21.45 -13.56
C SER A 385 32.48 -22.94 -13.25
N LEU A 386 31.45 -23.64 -12.77
CA LEU A 386 31.51 -25.07 -12.48
C LEU A 386 31.39 -25.94 -13.75
N ALA A 387 30.75 -25.45 -14.82
CA ALA A 387 30.81 -26.07 -16.15
C ALA A 387 32.10 -25.70 -16.89
N SER A 388 33.22 -26.33 -16.52
CA SER A 388 34.48 -26.17 -17.25
C SER A 388 34.40 -26.66 -18.70
N GLY A 389 35.15 -25.96 -19.58
CA GLY A 389 34.98 -25.79 -21.03
C GLY A 389 34.97 -27.00 -21.98
N ASP A 390 34.90 -28.23 -21.48
CA ASP A 390 34.80 -29.44 -22.32
C ASP A 390 33.61 -30.34 -21.94
N ARG A 391 32.91 -30.02 -20.84
CA ARG A 391 31.71 -30.75 -20.39
C ARG A 391 30.54 -29.78 -20.38
N SER A 392 29.55 -30.01 -21.23
CA SER A 392 28.26 -29.31 -21.22
C SER A 392 27.40 -29.64 -19.98
N ARG A 393 28.00 -30.17 -18.91
CA ARG A 393 27.36 -30.64 -17.69
C ARG A 393 28.18 -30.33 -16.45
N MET A 394 27.49 -30.08 -15.34
CA MET A 394 28.04 -29.85 -14.00
C MET A 394 27.42 -30.81 -13.01
N LYS A 395 28.19 -31.14 -11.98
CA LYS A 395 27.68 -31.82 -10.79
C LYS A 395 27.09 -30.77 -9.84
N CYS A 396 25.94 -31.07 -9.27
CA CYS A 396 25.38 -30.26 -8.20
C CYS A 396 26.35 -30.26 -6.98
N PRO A 397 26.65 -29.10 -6.37
CA PRO A 397 27.47 -29.04 -5.15
C PRO A 397 26.82 -29.73 -3.94
N TYR A 398 25.49 -29.91 -3.95
CA TYR A 398 24.71 -30.44 -2.83
C TYR A 398 24.30 -31.90 -3.00
N CYS A 399 24.40 -32.47 -4.21
CA CYS A 399 23.92 -33.83 -4.46
C CYS A 399 24.64 -34.45 -5.68
N PRO A 400 24.60 -35.78 -5.86
CA PRO A 400 25.35 -36.46 -6.92
C PRO A 400 24.76 -36.26 -8.33
N VAL A 401 23.68 -35.49 -8.47
CA VAL A 401 22.97 -35.30 -9.74
C VAL A 401 23.75 -34.33 -10.65
N GLU A 402 23.87 -34.72 -11.92
CA GLU A 402 24.45 -33.89 -12.97
C GLU A 402 23.36 -33.12 -13.73
N THR A 403 23.64 -31.87 -14.05
CA THR A 403 22.76 -31.00 -14.83
C THR A 403 23.49 -30.55 -16.09
N PHE A 404 22.82 -30.63 -17.24
CA PHE A 404 23.35 -30.13 -18.51
C PHE A 404 22.97 -28.66 -18.74
N LYS A 405 23.76 -27.93 -19.54
CA LYS A 405 23.51 -26.50 -19.84
C LYS A 405 22.11 -26.23 -20.42
N ASN A 406 21.57 -27.15 -21.20
CA ASN A 406 20.23 -27.04 -21.80
C ASN A 406 19.08 -27.43 -20.85
N GLN A 407 19.38 -27.92 -19.65
CA GLN A 407 18.39 -28.37 -18.67
C GLN A 407 18.28 -27.44 -17.45
N VAL A 408 19.12 -26.39 -17.40
CA VAL A 408 18.99 -25.37 -16.36
C VAL A 408 17.81 -24.47 -16.65
N LEU A 409 17.09 -24.12 -15.60
CA LEU A 409 15.99 -23.18 -15.65
C LEU A 409 16.32 -21.94 -14.84
N ASP A 410 15.96 -20.78 -15.36
CA ASP A 410 16.06 -19.53 -14.62
C ASP A 410 14.99 -19.49 -13.53
N LEU A 411 15.41 -19.11 -12.33
CA LEU A 411 14.50 -18.80 -11.23
C LEU A 411 14.20 -17.31 -11.27
N ILE A 412 12.93 -17.00 -11.47
CA ILE A 412 12.41 -15.63 -11.41
C ILE A 412 11.52 -15.61 -10.17
N PHE A 413 11.88 -14.78 -9.19
CA PHE A 413 11.15 -14.59 -7.95
C PHE A 413 10.12 -13.46 -8.07
#